data_AF-A0A2N5VJ49-F1
#
_entry.id   AF-A0A2N5VJ49-F1
#
_cell.length_a   1.000
_cell.length_b   1.000
_cell.length_c   1.000
_cell.angle_alpha   90.00
_cell.angle_beta   90.00
_cell.angle_gamma   90.00
#
_symmetry.space_group_name_H-M   'P 1'
#
loop_
_entity.id
_entity.type
_entity.pdbx_description
1 polymer ?
#
loop_
_entity_poly.entity_id
_entity_poly.type
_entity_poly.pdbx_seq_one_letter_code
_entity_poly.pdbx_strand_id
1 'polypeptide(L)'
;MITDQPPAFTGAPALTSAQVNAVEMLLGSKQAYFNAKRDKEWACLTAYLNTVLSWVKVVRSFITWPDLLARLGNWNPYREREFRNGFYTKINLGSLTKMTP
;
A
#
# COMPACT_ATOMS: atom_id res chain seq x y z
N MET A 1 4.69 -51.07 16.76
CA MET A 1 5.42 -49.85 16.39
C MET A 1 4.38 -48.80 16.07
N ILE A 2 4.19 -47.81 16.95
CA ILE A 2 3.32 -46.67 16.69
C ILE A 2 4.19 -45.66 15.96
N THR A 3 3.82 -45.31 14.74
CA THR A 3 4.52 -44.29 13.96
C THR A 3 4.05 -42.94 14.48
N ASP A 4 4.87 -42.30 15.33
CA ASP A 4 4.74 -40.88 15.64
C ASP A 4 4.96 -40.07 14.36
N GLN A 5 3.88 -39.84 13.62
CA GLN A 5 3.89 -38.83 12.57
C GLN A 5 3.80 -37.48 13.28
N PRO A 6 4.79 -36.58 13.13
CA PRO A 6 4.73 -35.28 13.76
C PRO A 6 3.47 -34.56 13.26
N PRO A 7 2.80 -33.78 14.13
CA PRO A 7 1.60 -33.05 13.74
C PRO A 7 1.94 -32.20 12.50
N ALA A 8 1.24 -32.46 11.40
CA ALA A 8 1.36 -31.64 10.20
C ALA A 8 1.14 -30.18 10.62
N PHE A 9 2.08 -29.30 10.23
CA PHE A 9 2.01 -27.87 10.52
C PHE A 9 0.63 -27.33 10.14
N THR A 10 -0.24 -27.12 11.13
CA THR A 10 -1.50 -26.39 10.99
C THR A 10 -1.18 -24.89 11.10
N GLY A 11 -0.42 -24.38 10.13
CA GLY A 11 -0.20 -22.96 9.90
C GLY A 11 -0.81 -22.59 8.56
N ALA A 12 -1.34 -21.38 8.43
CA ALA A 12 -2.10 -20.90 7.26
C ALA A 12 -1.63 -21.46 5.90
N PRO A 13 -2.56 -21.82 4.98
CA PRO A 13 -2.18 -22.33 3.67
C PRO A 13 -1.20 -21.38 2.98
N ALA A 14 -0.16 -21.95 2.38
CA ALA A 14 0.82 -21.19 1.60
C ALA A 14 0.11 -20.37 0.51
N LEU A 15 0.62 -19.16 0.25
CA LEU A 15 0.07 -18.29 -0.79
C LEU A 15 0.12 -18.99 -2.15
N THR A 16 -0.95 -18.85 -2.92
CA THR A 16 -0.96 -19.30 -4.33
C THR A 16 -0.02 -18.43 -5.17
N SER A 17 0.40 -18.91 -6.33
CA SER A 17 1.23 -18.11 -7.26
C SER A 17 0.57 -16.78 -7.63
N ALA A 18 -0.77 -16.75 -7.77
CA ALA A 18 -1.50 -15.52 -8.04
C ALA A 18 -1.44 -14.53 -6.87
N GLN A 19 -1.52 -15.03 -5.63
CA GLN A 19 -1.40 -14.21 -4.42
C GLN A 19 0.03 -13.67 -4.25
N VAL A 20 1.05 -14.47 -4.53
CA VAL A 20 2.45 -14.02 -4.55
C VAL A 20 2.63 -12.90 -5.57
N ASN A 21 2.13 -13.10 -6.79
CA ASN A 21 2.22 -12.10 -7.86
C ASN A 21 1.51 -10.78 -7.49
N ALA A 22 0.37 -10.85 -6.81
CA ALA A 22 -0.32 -9.66 -6.30
C ALA A 22 0.50 -8.91 -5.23
N VAL A 23 1.24 -9.63 -4.38
CA VAL A 23 2.18 -9.01 -3.42
C VAL A 23 3.35 -8.34 -4.16
N GLU A 24 3.90 -8.99 -5.18
CA GLU A 24 4.98 -8.40 -6.00
C GLU A 24 4.51 -7.13 -6.73
N MET A 25 3.30 -7.15 -7.29
CA MET A 25 2.68 -5.97 -7.91
C MET A 25 2.47 -4.81 -6.93
N LEU A 26 2.08 -5.11 -5.68
CA LEU A 26 2.00 -4.11 -4.62
C LEU A 26 3.36 -3.48 -4.33
N LEU A 27 4.42 -4.30 -4.18
CA LEU A 27 5.77 -3.82 -3.89
C LEU A 27 6.34 -3.00 -5.05
N GLY A 28 6.12 -3.44 -6.30
CA GLY A 28 6.48 -2.67 -7.50
C GLY A 28 5.74 -1.33 -7.57
N SER A 29 4.44 -1.32 -7.26
CA SER A 29 3.65 -0.09 -7.22
C SER A 29 4.12 0.88 -6.13
N LYS A 30 4.51 0.35 -4.95
CA LYS A 30 5.14 1.14 -3.89
C LYS A 30 6.44 1.78 -4.39
N GLN A 31 7.29 1.01 -5.07
CA GLN A 31 8.55 1.53 -5.62
C GLN A 31 8.30 2.64 -6.65
N ALA A 32 7.33 2.46 -7.55
CA ALA A 32 6.96 3.48 -8.52
C ALA A 32 6.48 4.78 -7.85
N TYR A 33 5.66 4.68 -6.80
CA TYR A 33 5.25 5.84 -6.00
C TYR A 33 6.45 6.59 -5.40
N PHE A 34 7.41 5.86 -4.79
CA PHE A 34 8.59 6.50 -4.19
C PHE A 34 9.55 7.08 -5.22
N ASN A 35 9.70 6.45 -6.38
CA ASN A 35 10.48 7.00 -7.49
C ASN A 35 9.86 8.32 -7.97
N ALA A 36 8.55 8.34 -8.24
CA ALA A 36 7.84 9.56 -8.62
C ALA A 36 7.96 10.67 -7.55
N LYS A 37 7.94 10.30 -6.26
CA LYS A 37 8.14 11.24 -5.14
C LYS A 37 9.55 11.83 -5.12
N ARG A 38 10.57 11.00 -5.32
CA ARG A 38 11.98 11.41 -5.41
C ARG A 38 12.19 12.35 -6.59
N ASP A 39 11.63 12.00 -7.74
CA ASP A 39 11.82 12.70 -9.01
C ASP A 39 10.88 13.90 -9.17
N LYS A 40 10.08 14.20 -8.13
CA LYS A 40 9.14 15.33 -8.05
C LYS A 40 8.07 15.31 -9.15
N GLU A 41 7.68 14.13 -9.62
CA GLU A 41 6.61 13.91 -10.59
C GLU A 41 5.22 14.01 -9.92
N TRP A 42 4.92 15.18 -9.35
CA TRP A 42 3.73 15.39 -8.51
C TRP A 42 2.41 15.08 -9.21
N ALA A 43 2.37 15.28 -10.54
CA ALA A 43 1.21 15.00 -11.38
C ALA A 43 0.84 13.50 -11.38
N CYS A 44 1.83 12.61 -11.45
CA CYS A 44 1.62 11.16 -11.50
C CYS A 44 1.46 10.53 -10.11
N LEU A 45 1.88 11.24 -9.06
CA LEU A 45 1.96 10.71 -7.70
C LEU A 45 0.59 10.42 -7.08
N THR A 46 -0.50 11.07 -7.56
CA THR A 46 -1.88 10.67 -7.23
C THR A 46 -2.21 9.29 -7.80
N ALA A 47 -1.90 9.09 -9.08
CA ALA A 47 -2.23 7.87 -9.79
C ALA A 47 -1.49 6.68 -9.19
N TYR A 48 -0.19 6.83 -8.93
CA TYR A 48 0.60 5.78 -8.28
C TYR A 48 0.09 5.43 -6.87
N LEU A 49 -0.30 6.44 -6.06
CA LEU A 49 -0.87 6.17 -4.74
C LEU A 49 -2.20 5.41 -4.84
N ASN A 50 -3.06 5.77 -5.79
CA ASN A 50 -4.31 5.05 -6.03
C ASN A 50 -4.06 3.60 -6.47
N THR A 51 -3.06 3.36 -7.32
CA THR A 51 -2.66 2.00 -7.72
C THR A 51 -2.18 1.18 -6.53
N VAL A 52 -1.33 1.75 -5.66
CA VAL A 52 -0.91 1.10 -4.41
C VAL A 52 -2.12 0.74 -3.55
N LEU A 53 -3.06 1.67 -3.37
CA LEU A 53 -4.26 1.45 -2.55
C LEU A 53 -5.17 0.35 -3.11
N SER A 54 -5.29 0.24 -4.44
CA SER A 54 -6.02 -0.84 -5.09
C SER A 54 -5.37 -2.20 -4.81
N TRP A 55 -4.05 -2.30 -4.93
CA TRP A 55 -3.32 -3.52 -4.60
C TRP A 55 -3.37 -3.87 -3.11
N VAL A 56 -3.33 -2.88 -2.22
CA VAL A 56 -3.52 -3.11 -0.78
C VAL A 56 -4.87 -3.78 -0.52
N LYS A 57 -5.95 -3.33 -1.16
CA LYS A 57 -7.27 -3.98 -1.00
C LYS A 57 -7.26 -5.44 -1.46
N VAL A 58 -6.62 -5.72 -2.60
CA VAL A 58 -6.48 -7.08 -3.13
C VAL A 58 -5.70 -7.95 -2.15
N VAL A 59 -4.51 -7.50 -1.73
CA VAL A 59 -3.64 -8.28 -0.84
C VAL A 59 -4.26 -8.47 0.55
N ARG A 60 -5.01 -7.48 1.05
CA ARG A 60 -5.74 -7.59 2.32
C ARG A 60 -6.86 -8.63 2.32
N SER A 61 -7.31 -9.11 1.16
CA SER A 61 -8.29 -10.20 1.11
C SER A 61 -7.71 -11.56 1.53
N PHE A 62 -6.37 -11.69 1.58
CA PHE A 62 -5.69 -12.94 1.94
C PHE A 62 -4.45 -12.76 2.84
N ILE A 63 -4.05 -11.53 3.17
CA ILE A 63 -2.99 -11.22 4.15
C ILE A 63 -3.54 -10.25 5.21
N THR A 64 -3.20 -10.48 6.48
CA THR A 64 -3.60 -9.58 7.56
C THR A 64 -2.95 -8.21 7.43
N TRP A 65 -3.56 -7.17 8.01
CA TRP A 65 -2.98 -5.82 7.96
C TRP A 65 -1.60 -5.72 8.64
N PRO A 66 -1.35 -6.32 9.83
CA PRO A 66 -0.02 -6.33 10.44
C PRO A 66 1.05 -6.97 9.55
N ASP A 67 0.77 -8.13 8.96
CA ASP A 67 1.71 -8.83 8.08
C ASP A 67 1.99 -8.03 6.81
N LEU A 68 0.95 -7.39 6.26
CA LEU A 68 1.08 -6.52 5.11
C LEU A 68 1.96 -5.29 5.42
N LEU A 69 1.77 -4.66 6.58
CA LEU A 69 2.61 -3.54 7.01
C LEU A 69 4.06 -3.96 7.19
N ALA A 70 4.34 -5.12 7.76
CA ALA A 70 5.69 -5.65 7.88
C ALA A 70 6.35 -5.78 6.50
N ARG A 71 5.64 -6.32 5.50
CA ARG A 71 6.10 -6.42 4.10
C ARG A 71 6.29 -5.06 3.44
N LEU A 72 5.49 -4.06 3.80
CA LEU A 72 5.62 -2.69 3.32
C LEU A 72 6.70 -1.88 4.07
N GLY A 73 7.46 -2.48 4.99
CA GLY A 73 8.46 -1.77 5.79
C GLY A 73 7.82 -0.72 6.71
N ASN A 74 6.69 -1.07 7.32
CA ASN A 74 5.86 -0.21 8.19
C ASN A 74 5.31 1.06 7.51
N TRP A 75 5.39 1.15 6.18
CA TRP A 75 4.80 2.25 5.43
C TRP A 75 3.28 2.06 5.28
N ASN A 76 2.51 3.07 5.69
CA ASN A 76 1.05 3.06 5.60
C ASN A 76 0.54 3.96 4.45
N PRO A 77 0.12 3.39 3.31
CA PRO A 77 -0.36 4.16 2.16
C PRO A 77 -1.67 4.93 2.44
N TYR A 78 -2.48 4.53 3.43
CA TYR A 78 -3.66 5.30 3.81
C TYR A 78 -3.30 6.62 4.49
N ARG A 79 -2.24 6.65 5.31
CA ARG A 79 -1.72 7.90 5.91
C ARG A 79 -1.17 8.86 4.85
N GLU A 80 -0.51 8.34 3.81
CA GLU A 80 -0.04 9.18 2.69
C GLU A 80 -1.22 9.83 1.95
N ARG A 81 -2.35 9.11 1.79
CA ARG A 81 -3.57 9.66 1.20
C ARG A 81 -4.15 10.79 2.05
N GLU A 82 -4.22 10.61 3.38
CA GLU A 82 -4.71 11.63 4.31
C GLU A 82 -3.82 12.88 4.30
N PHE A 83 -2.50 12.70 4.38
CA PHE A 83 -1.54 13.80 4.31
C PHE A 83 -1.69 14.58 3.00
N ARG A 84 -1.81 13.87 1.89
CA ARG A 84 -2.02 14.45 0.55
C ARG A 84 -3.34 15.21 0.47
N ASN A 85 -4.45 14.62 0.92
CA ASN A 85 -5.75 15.29 0.93
C ASN A 85 -5.72 16.55 1.80
N GLY A 86 -5.09 16.49 2.97
CA GLY A 86 -4.87 17.66 3.83
C GLY A 86 -3.98 18.72 3.19
N PHE A 87 -2.96 18.33 2.42
CA PHE A 87 -2.09 19.25 1.69
C PHE A 87 -2.83 19.98 0.56
N TYR A 88 -3.63 19.26 -0.25
CA TYR A 88 -4.44 19.89 -1.30
C TYR A 88 -5.54 20.78 -0.73
N THR A 89 -6.19 20.39 0.37
CA THR A 89 -7.16 21.24 1.07
C THR A 89 -6.51 22.54 1.54
N LYS A 90 -5.29 22.50 2.08
CA LYS A 90 -4.54 23.70 2.51
C LYS A 90 -4.13 24.59 1.34
N ILE A 91 -3.70 24.04 0.22
CA ILE A 91 -3.39 24.82 -1.00
C ILE A 91 -4.65 25.50 -1.53
N ASN A 92 -5.77 24.77 -1.62
CA ASN A 92 -7.03 25.32 -2.13
C ASN A 92 -7.60 26.41 -1.20
N LEU A 93 -7.53 26.23 0.12
CA LEU A 93 -7.92 27.26 1.09
C LEU A 93 -7.02 28.50 1.02
N GLY A 94 -5.70 28.33 0.91
CA GLY A 94 -4.75 29.44 0.78
C GLY A 94 -4.84 30.18 -0.56
N SER A 95 -5.46 29.57 -1.56
CA SER A 95 -5.76 30.19 -2.87
C SER A 95 -7.09 30.96 -2.82
N LEU A 96 -8.09 30.45 -2.08
CA LEU A 96 -9.39 31.09 -1.89
C LEU A 96 -9.32 32.34 -0.99
N THR A 97 -8.48 32.36 0.05
CA THR A 97 -8.31 33.54 0.93
C THR A 97 -7.56 34.70 0.29
N LYS A 98 -6.94 34.50 -0.89
CA LYS A 98 -6.33 35.56 -1.70
C LYS A 98 -7.28 36.12 -2.78
N MET A 99 -8.49 35.58 -2.90
CA MET A 99 -9.53 36.01 -3.84
C MET A 99 -10.73 36.65 -3.14
N THR A 100 -10.56 37.14 -1.92
CA THR A 100 -11.51 38.12 -1.33
C THR A 100 -11.02 39.52 -1.65
N PRO A 101 -11.81 40.36 -2.37
CA PRO A 101 -11.47 41.75 -2.66
C PRO A 101 -11.38 42.62 -1.41
#